data_AF-A0A2V9ZPY3-F1
#
_entry.id   AF-A0A2V9ZPY3-F1
#
_cell.length_a   1.000
_cell.length_b   1.000
_cell.length_c   1.000
_cell.angle_alpha   90.00
_cell.angle_beta   90.00
_cell.angle_gamma   90.00
#
_symmetry.space_group_name_H-M   'P 1'
#
loop_
_entity.id
_entity.type
_entity.pdbx_description
1 polymer ?
#
loop_
_entity_poly.entity_id
_entity_poly.type
_entity_poly.pdbx_seq_one_letter_code
_entity_poly.pdbx_strand_id
1 'polypeptide(L)'
;MERIEEESPRLKARITGGFYLLTILTGIFAQGFVSGRLVVDGDAAATATNILTHKTLFQWGFTVYLIEMACQIAVTALFYDLLKPPGRSISLVAAFLGLAGCVIKTFSRLFYIAPLFVLGGAHYLTVFSPEQLQALALLFLKVNDRGA
;
A
#
# COMPACT_ATOMS: atom_id res chain seq x y z
N MET A 1 -43.52 -6.44 -1.82
CA MET A 1 -42.24 -6.50 -1.08
C MET A 1 -41.19 -5.81 -1.94
N GLU A 2 -40.46 -4.90 -1.31
CA GLU A 2 -39.66 -3.82 -1.90
C GLU A 2 -38.82 -4.18 -3.12
N ARG A 3 -38.99 -3.35 -4.16
CA ARG A 3 -37.97 -3.10 -5.18
C ARG A 3 -36.82 -2.39 -4.45
N ILE A 4 -35.82 -3.15 -4.02
CA ILE A 4 -34.51 -2.61 -3.67
C ILE A 4 -34.11 -1.73 -4.84
N GLU A 5 -33.92 -0.43 -4.61
CA GLU A 5 -33.47 0.52 -5.63
C GLU A 5 -32.24 -0.08 -6.32
N GLU A 6 -32.41 -0.57 -7.55
CA GLU A 6 -31.28 -0.92 -8.39
C GLU A 6 -30.56 0.40 -8.68
N GLU A 7 -29.54 0.72 -7.87
CA GLU A 7 -28.65 1.83 -8.13
C GLU A 7 -28.24 1.77 -9.61
N SER A 8 -28.46 2.87 -10.33
CA SER A 8 -28.20 2.95 -11.76
C SER A 8 -26.80 2.41 -12.06
N PRO A 9 -26.62 1.51 -13.04
CA PRO A 9 -25.29 0.99 -13.40
C PRO A 9 -24.24 2.07 -13.63
N ARG A 10 -24.67 3.26 -14.07
CA ARG A 10 -23.83 4.46 -14.22
C ARG A 10 -23.33 5.02 -12.89
N LEU A 11 -24.17 5.02 -11.85
CA LEU A 11 -23.79 5.48 -10.52
C LEU A 11 -22.71 4.56 -9.93
N LYS A 12 -22.93 3.24 -9.99
CA LYS A 12 -21.94 2.25 -9.55
C LYS A 12 -20.61 2.42 -10.29
N ALA A 13 -20.65 2.55 -11.62
CA ALA A 13 -19.43 2.78 -12.41
C ALA A 13 -18.68 4.05 -12.01
N ARG A 14 -19.39 5.16 -11.70
CA ARG A 14 -18.76 6.41 -11.23
C ARG A 14 -18.15 6.27 -9.85
N ILE A 15 -18.83 5.57 -8.93
CA ILE A 15 -18.31 5.28 -7.59
C ILE A 15 -17.04 4.42 -7.70
N THR A 16 -17.06 3.34 -8.49
CA THR A 16 -15.89 2.50 -8.75
C THR A 16 -14.73 3.30 -9.33
N GLY A 17 -15.01 4.15 -10.33
CA GLY A 17 -14.00 5.04 -10.92
C GLY A 17 -13.42 6.03 -9.91
N GLY A 18 -14.24 6.56 -9.00
CA GLY A 18 -13.81 7.45 -7.93
C GLY A 18 -12.86 6.77 -6.94
N PHE A 19 -13.22 5.57 -6.45
CA PHE A 19 -12.32 4.80 -5.59
C PHE A 19 -11.03 4.39 -6.32
N TYR A 20 -11.13 4.04 -7.60
CA TYR A 20 -9.95 3.68 -8.39
C TYR A 20 -8.99 4.86 -8.57
N LEU A 21 -9.52 6.06 -8.85
CA LEU A 21 -8.72 7.27 -8.92
C LEU A 21 -8.09 7.61 -7.56
N LEU A 22 -8.83 7.45 -6.46
CA LEU A 22 -8.31 7.66 -5.12
C LEU A 22 -7.11 6.74 -4.85
N THR A 23 -7.21 5.45 -5.17
CA THR A 23 -6.09 4.48 -5.06
C THR A 23 -4.85 4.97 -5.82
N ILE A 24 -5.02 5.44 -7.05
CA ILE A 24 -3.91 5.97 -7.87
C ILE A 24 -3.27 7.19 -7.20
N LEU A 25 -4.08 8.17 -6.78
CA LEU A 25 -3.58 9.40 -6.15
C LEU A 25 -2.85 9.11 -4.84
N THR A 26 -3.39 8.21 -4.01
CA THR A 26 -2.73 7.80 -2.76
C THR A 26 -1.41 7.07 -3.02
N GLY A 27 -1.35 6.20 -4.04
CA GLY A 27 -0.13 5.52 -4.44
C GLY A 27 0.94 6.49 -4.94
N ILE A 28 0.57 7.46 -5.78
CA ILE A 28 1.47 8.52 -6.26
C ILE A 28 2.01 9.36 -5.10
N PHE A 29 1.15 9.74 -4.15
CA PHE A 29 1.60 10.48 -2.97
C PHE A 29 2.57 9.68 -2.11
N ALA A 30 2.22 8.44 -1.75
CA ALA A 30 3.05 7.66 -0.84
C ALA A 30 4.38 7.23 -1.50
N GLN A 31 4.36 6.76 -2.74
CA GLN A 31 5.57 6.31 -3.43
C GLN A 31 6.36 7.45 -4.06
N GLY A 32 5.69 8.36 -4.78
CA GLY A 32 6.35 9.45 -5.49
C GLY A 32 6.82 10.56 -4.56
N PHE A 33 5.98 10.98 -3.60
CA PHE A 33 6.31 12.11 -2.72
C PHE A 33 6.97 11.68 -1.41
N VAL A 34 6.40 10.70 -0.69
CA VAL A 34 6.97 10.28 0.61
C VAL A 34 8.25 9.49 0.41
N SER A 35 8.24 8.38 -0.34
CA SER A 35 9.47 7.60 -0.57
C SER A 35 10.52 8.40 -1.32
N GLY A 36 10.14 9.19 -2.33
CA GLY A 36 11.08 10.06 -3.06
C GLY A 36 11.78 11.13 -2.22
N ARG A 37 11.22 11.52 -1.06
CA ARG A 37 11.88 12.43 -0.10
C ARG A 37 12.72 11.70 0.93
N LEU A 38 12.35 10.48 1.29
CA LEU A 38 12.91 9.79 2.46
C LEU A 38 13.95 8.74 2.09
N VAL A 39 13.87 8.15 0.90
CA VAL A 39 14.75 7.07 0.46
C VAL A 39 15.81 7.63 -0.49
N VAL A 40 17.06 7.41 -0.13
CA VAL A 40 18.22 7.74 -0.97
C VAL A 40 18.77 6.43 -1.51
N ASP A 41 18.63 6.23 -2.83
CA ASP A 41 19.04 4.98 -3.47
C ASP A 41 20.54 4.72 -3.28
N GLY A 42 20.84 3.58 -2.65
CA GLY A 42 22.22 3.15 -2.39
C GLY A 42 22.86 3.74 -1.12
N ASP A 43 22.20 4.70 -0.45
CA ASP A 43 22.69 5.29 0.80
C ASP A 43 21.75 4.97 1.98
N ALA A 44 22.11 3.92 2.71
CA ALA A 44 21.37 3.46 3.87
C ALA A 44 21.42 4.44 5.05
N ALA A 45 22.55 5.14 5.22
CA ALA A 45 22.75 6.07 6.33
C ALA A 45 21.91 7.34 6.13
N ALA A 46 21.92 7.90 4.92
CA ALA A 46 21.09 9.04 4.56
C ALA A 46 19.59 8.69 4.65
N THR A 47 19.19 7.52 4.13
CA THR A 47 17.81 7.01 4.23
C THR A 47 17.35 6.90 5.70
N ALA A 48 18.15 6.26 6.55
CA ALA A 48 17.82 6.13 7.97
C ALA A 48 17.71 7.48 8.67
N THR A 49 18.63 8.41 8.38
CA THR A 49 18.60 9.78 8.92
C THR A 49 17.33 10.52 8.50
N ASN A 50 16.95 10.42 7.22
CA ASN A 50 15.73 11.05 6.71
C ASN A 50 14.47 10.50 7.38
N ILE A 51 14.37 9.18 7.53
CA ILE A 51 13.24 8.51 8.20
C ILE A 51 13.16 8.94 9.67
N LEU A 52 14.28 8.94 10.40
CA LEU A 52 14.31 9.31 11.82
C LEU A 52 14.04 10.81 12.03
N THR A 53 14.43 11.66 11.09
CA THR A 53 14.15 13.11 11.12
C THR A 53 12.68 13.39 10.79
N HIS A 54 12.09 12.63 9.86
CA HIS A 54 10.72 12.84 9.37
C HIS A 54 9.79 11.67 9.74
N LYS A 55 9.88 11.15 10.97
CA LYS A 55 9.11 9.98 11.43
C LYS A 55 7.62 10.11 11.18
N THR A 56 7.04 11.26 11.50
CA THR A 56 5.60 11.51 11.32
C THR A 56 5.20 11.43 9.85
N LEU A 57 6.01 11.97 8.93
CA LEU A 57 5.73 11.87 7.50
C LEU A 57 5.78 10.41 7.01
N PHE A 58 6.75 9.63 7.51
CA PHE A 58 6.87 8.21 7.20
C PHE A 58 5.66 7.40 7.72
N GLN A 59 5.23 7.66 8.95
CA GLN A 59 4.02 7.04 9.52
C GLN A 59 2.75 7.43 8.74
N TRP A 60 2.63 8.70 8.33
CA TRP A 60 1.54 9.14 7.46
C TRP A 60 1.57 8.44 6.10
N GLY A 61 2.75 8.25 5.51
CA GLY A 61 2.91 7.45 4.28
C GLY A 61 2.36 6.05 4.44
N PHE A 62 2.64 5.39 5.58
CA PHE A 62 2.08 4.08 5.90
C PHE A 62 0.54 4.11 6.04
N THR A 63 -0.01 5.10 6.74
CA THR A 63 -1.47 5.27 6.85
C THR A 63 -2.13 5.46 5.49
N VAL A 64 -1.52 6.25 4.60
CA VAL A 64 -2.01 6.44 3.23
C VAL A 64 -2.00 5.12 2.45
N TYR A 65 -0.97 4.29 2.60
CA TYR A 65 -0.96 2.94 2.01
C TYR A 65 -2.09 2.04 2.53
N LEU A 66 -2.45 2.12 3.81
CA LEU A 66 -3.58 1.35 4.33
C LEU A 66 -4.93 1.82 3.76
N ILE A 67 -5.10 3.13 3.58
CA ILE A 67 -6.30 3.70 2.93
C ILE A 67 -6.37 3.27 1.47
N GLU A 68 -5.25 3.35 0.74
CA GLU A 68 -5.11 2.87 -0.64
C GLU A 68 -5.60 1.40 -0.74
N MET A 69 -5.17 0.54 0.18
CA MET A 69 -5.51 -0.88 0.19
C MET A 69 -6.98 -1.15 0.43
N ALA A 70 -7.58 -0.45 1.40
CA ALA A 70 -9.01 -0.54 1.63
C ALA A 70 -9.81 -0.12 0.39
N CYS A 71 -9.38 0.96 -0.29
CA CYS A 71 -9.98 1.40 -1.55
C CYS A 71 -9.80 0.36 -2.66
N GLN A 72 -8.62 -0.27 -2.75
CA GLN A 72 -8.34 -1.27 -3.79
C GLN A 72 -9.17 -2.55 -3.62
N ILE A 73 -9.39 -2.99 -2.39
CA ILE A 73 -10.31 -4.11 -2.08
C ILE A 73 -11.75 -3.74 -2.46
N ALA A 74 -12.20 -2.54 -2.10
CA ALA A 74 -13.54 -2.05 -2.47
C ALA A 74 -13.70 -1.98 -4.01
N VAL A 75 -12.70 -1.47 -4.73
CA VAL A 75 -12.70 -1.44 -6.20
C VAL A 75 -12.80 -2.85 -6.79
N THR A 76 -12.07 -3.81 -6.23
CA THR A 76 -12.10 -5.20 -6.70
C THR A 76 -13.50 -5.81 -6.53
N ALA A 77 -14.15 -5.57 -5.39
CA ALA A 77 -15.53 -5.99 -5.14
C ALA A 77 -16.53 -5.29 -6.09
N LEU A 78 -16.39 -3.99 -6.30
CA LEU A 78 -17.26 -3.23 -7.20
C LEU A 78 -17.06 -3.64 -8.67
N PHE A 79 -15.84 -3.98 -9.09
CA PHE A 79 -15.59 -4.51 -10.42
C PHE A 79 -16.22 -5.88 -10.62
N TYR A 80 -16.25 -6.75 -9.60
CA TYR A 80 -16.99 -8.00 -9.68
C TYR A 80 -18.46 -7.76 -10.04
N ASP A 81 -19.12 -6.83 -9.35
CA ASP A 81 -20.53 -6.52 -9.59
C ASP A 81 -20.76 -5.91 -10.99
N LEU A 82 -19.86 -5.03 -11.45
CA LEU A 82 -19.95 -4.40 -12.77
C LEU A 82 -19.67 -5.38 -13.93
N LEU A 83 -18.77 -6.34 -13.73
CA LEU A 83 -18.37 -7.30 -14.77
C LEU A 83 -19.20 -8.59 -14.72
N LYS A 84 -20.00 -8.80 -13.67
CA LYS A 84 -20.88 -9.97 -13.55
C LYS A 84 -21.80 -10.18 -14.77
N PRO A 85 -22.43 -9.15 -15.38
CA PRO A 85 -23.32 -9.33 -16.53
C PRO A 85 -22.67 -10.00 -17.77
N PRO A 86 -21.47 -9.61 -18.24
CA PRO A 86 -20.82 -10.28 -19.38
C PRO A 86 -20.27 -11.68 -19.05
N GLY A 87 -20.07 -12.05 -17.78
CA GLY A 87 -19.65 -13.41 -17.43
C GLY A 87 -19.32 -13.59 -15.95
N ARG A 88 -20.17 -14.31 -15.21
CA ARG A 88 -20.01 -14.53 -13.76
C ARG A 88 -18.71 -15.25 -13.40
N SER A 89 -18.34 -16.31 -14.13
CA SER A 89 -17.13 -17.09 -13.82
C SER A 89 -15.85 -16.28 -14.05
N ILE A 90 -15.78 -15.54 -15.16
CA ILE A 90 -14.61 -14.69 -15.48
C ILE A 90 -14.49 -13.57 -14.44
N SER A 91 -15.61 -12.94 -14.08
CA SER A 91 -15.63 -11.89 -13.05
C SER A 91 -15.18 -12.41 -11.69
N LEU A 92 -15.59 -13.62 -11.33
CA LEU A 92 -15.18 -14.27 -10.09
C LEU A 92 -13.67 -14.53 -10.08
N VAL A 93 -13.12 -15.08 -11.17
CA VAL A 93 -11.67 -15.29 -11.32
C VAL A 93 -10.92 -13.96 -11.23
N ALA A 94 -11.39 -12.92 -11.91
CA ALA A 94 -10.79 -11.58 -11.84
C ALA A 94 -10.82 -11.00 -10.41
N ALA A 95 -11.93 -11.18 -9.69
CA ALA A 95 -12.06 -10.74 -8.30
C ALA A 95 -11.09 -11.49 -7.37
N PHE A 96 -10.96 -12.80 -7.51
CA PHE A 96 -10.00 -13.59 -6.72
C PHE A 96 -8.55 -13.21 -7.01
N LEU A 97 -8.19 -13.03 -8.28
CA LEU A 97 -6.85 -12.56 -8.65
C LEU A 97 -6.58 -11.14 -8.13
N GLY A 98 -7.57 -10.24 -8.22
CA GLY A 98 -7.49 -8.88 -7.68
C GLY A 98 -7.30 -8.88 -6.16
N LEU A 99 -8.06 -9.71 -5.43
CA LEU A 99 -7.92 -9.86 -3.99
C LEU A 99 -6.56 -10.46 -3.60
N ALA A 100 -6.08 -11.48 -4.32
CA ALA A 100 -4.76 -12.05 -4.09
C ALA A 100 -3.65 -10.98 -4.29
N GLY A 101 -3.77 -10.15 -5.33
CA GLY A 101 -2.89 -9.01 -5.54
C GLY A 101 -2.95 -7.99 -4.39
N CYS A 102 -4.15 -7.66 -3.91
CA CYS A 102 -4.32 -6.78 -2.75
C CYS A 102 -3.65 -7.36 -1.50
N VAL A 103 -3.78 -8.66 -1.25
CA VAL A 103 -3.16 -9.34 -0.09
C VAL A 103 -1.64 -9.29 -0.19
N ILE A 104 -1.07 -9.65 -1.34
CA ILE A 104 0.40 -9.61 -1.55
C ILE A 104 0.92 -8.19 -1.32
N LYS A 105 0.28 -7.19 -1.94
CA LYS A 105 0.66 -5.79 -1.80
C LYS A 105 0.53 -5.29 -0.35
N THR A 106 -0.52 -5.68 0.36
CA THR A 106 -0.73 -5.36 1.79
C THR A 106 0.35 -5.96 2.67
N PHE A 107 0.71 -7.21 2.42
CA PHE A 107 1.80 -7.87 3.11
C PHE A 107 3.12 -7.13 2.89
N SER A 108 3.38 -6.64 1.67
CA SER A 108 4.59 -5.88 1.36
C SER A 108 4.73 -4.59 2.17
N ARG A 109 3.61 -3.95 2.56
CA ARG A 109 3.64 -2.74 3.42
C ARG A 109 4.07 -3.00 4.85
N LEU A 110 4.06 -4.25 5.32
CA LEU A 110 4.68 -4.58 6.60
C LEU A 110 6.19 -4.31 6.57
N PHE A 111 6.83 -4.51 5.42
CA PHE A 111 8.24 -4.14 5.24
C PHE A 111 8.44 -2.63 5.12
N TYR A 112 7.44 -1.87 4.64
CA TYR A 112 7.52 -0.41 4.66
C TYR A 112 7.62 0.15 6.08
N ILE A 113 6.86 -0.36 7.05
CA ILE A 113 6.89 0.20 8.42
C ILE A 113 8.08 -0.33 9.26
N ALA A 114 8.67 -1.46 8.87
CA ALA A 114 9.78 -2.14 9.57
C ALA A 114 10.97 -1.23 9.94
N PRO A 115 11.45 -0.30 9.09
CA PRO A 115 12.53 0.64 9.42
C PRO A 115 12.34 1.40 10.73
N LEU A 116 11.11 1.77 11.11
CA LEU A 116 10.88 2.48 12.38
C LEU A 116 11.19 1.61 13.60
N PHE A 117 10.97 0.30 13.50
CA PHE A 117 11.26 -0.64 14.58
C PHE A 117 12.75 -0.97 14.64
N VAL A 118 13.40 -1.14 13.48
CA VAL A 118 14.84 -1.45 13.38
C VAL A 118 15.70 -0.27 13.80
N LEU A 119 15.31 0.95 13.41
CA LEU A 119 16.05 2.17 13.75
C LEU A 119 15.61 2.77 15.10
N GLY A 120 14.64 2.14 15.78
CA GLY A 120 14.01 2.64 17.00
C GLY A 120 14.86 2.52 18.27
N GLY A 121 16.03 1.86 18.21
CA GLY A 121 16.96 1.76 19.34
C GLY A 121 16.54 0.78 20.45
N ALA A 122 15.75 -0.24 20.12
CA ALA A 122 15.34 -1.26 21.08
C ALA A 122 16.55 -2.04 21.64
N HIS A 123 16.53 -2.39 22.93
CA HIS A 123 17.67 -3.03 23.61
C HIS A 123 18.15 -4.33 22.94
N TYR A 124 17.24 -5.14 22.40
CA TYR A 124 17.60 -6.40 21.71
C TYR A 124 18.34 -6.18 20.38
N LEU A 125 18.34 -4.96 19.84
CA LEU A 125 19.04 -4.61 18.59
C LEU A 125 20.48 -4.15 18.82
N THR A 126 20.91 -3.98 20.07
CA THR A 126 22.28 -3.54 20.42
C THR A 126 23.37 -4.53 19.99
N VAL A 127 23.01 -5.77 19.67
CA VAL A 127 23.91 -6.77 19.06
C VAL A 127 24.31 -6.43 17.63
N PHE A 128 23.57 -5.57 16.95
CA PHE A 128 23.88 -5.09 15.60
C PHE A 128 24.59 -3.74 15.65
N SER A 129 25.52 -3.52 14.72
CA SER A 129 26.10 -2.19 14.54
C SER A 129 25.06 -1.22 13.93
N PRO A 130 25.21 0.10 14.14
CA PRO A 130 24.33 1.09 13.51
C PRO A 130 24.25 0.94 11.98
N GLU A 131 25.37 0.65 11.33
CA GLU A 131 25.45 0.48 9.87
C GLU A 131 24.66 -0.76 9.41
N GLN A 132 24.69 -1.84 10.20
CA GLN A 132 23.89 -3.04 9.93
C GLN A 132 22.39 -2.74 10.03
N LEU A 133 21.96 -1.99 11.04
CA LEU A 133 20.56 -1.58 11.20
C LEU A 133 20.09 -0.67 10.08
N GLN A 134 20.93 0.26 9.63
CA GLN A 134 20.66 1.13 8.48
C GLN A 134 20.51 0.31 7.18
N ALA A 135 21.44 -0.62 6.92
CA ALA A 135 21.36 -1.49 5.76
C ALA A 135 20.11 -2.38 5.78
N LEU A 136 19.73 -2.90 6.95
CA LEU A 136 18.51 -3.68 7.14
C LEU A 136 17.24 -2.85 6.91
N ALA A 137 17.22 -1.59 7.37
CA ALA A 137 16.14 -0.66 7.09
C ALA A 137 15.97 -0.43 5.58
N LEU A 138 17.06 -0.19 4.85
CA LEU A 138 17.03 -0.03 3.40
C LEU A 138 16.60 -1.33 2.68
N LEU A 139 17.04 -2.49 3.17
CA LEU A 139 16.61 -3.78 2.64
C LEU A 139 15.10 -3.96 2.76
N PHE A 140 14.50 -3.63 3.90
CA PHE A 140 13.06 -3.73 4.09
C PHE A 140 12.28 -2.83 3.12
N LEU A 141 12.76 -1.62 2.88
CA LEU A 141 12.16 -0.73 1.86
C LEU A 141 12.27 -1.31 0.45
N LYS A 142 13.42 -1.91 0.10
CA LYS A 142 13.58 -2.59 -1.20
C LYS A 142 12.66 -3.80 -1.35
N VAL A 143 12.46 -4.58 -0.29
CA VAL A 143 11.51 -5.71 -0.31
C VAL A 143 10.08 -5.20 -0.48
N ASN A 144 9.70 -4.13 0.24
CA ASN A 144 8.42 -3.47 0.06
C ASN A 144 8.19 -3.05 -1.40
N ASP A 145 9.17 -2.42 -2.04
CA ASP A 145 9.02 -1.90 -3.41
C ASP A 145 8.98 -3.00 -4.46
N ARG A 146 9.56 -4.18 -4.19
CA ARG A 146 9.52 -5.34 -5.08
C ARG A 146 8.23 -6.15 -4.96
N GLY A 147 7.62 -6.16 -3.78
CA GLY A 147 6.41 -6.91 -3.51
C GLY A 147 5.12 -6.10 -3.66
N ALA A 148 5.21 -4.80 -3.95
CA ALA A 148 4.06 -3.90 -4.12
C ALA A 148 3.78 -3.59 -5.59
#